data_AF-A0A847I7T7-F1
#
_entry.id   AF-A0A847I7T7-F1
#
_cell.length_a   1.000
_cell.length_b   1.000
_cell.length_c   1.000
_cell.angle_alpha   90.00
_cell.angle_beta   90.00
_cell.angle_gamma   90.00
#
_symmetry.space_group_name_H-M   'P 1'
#
loop_
_entity.id
_entity.type
_entity.pdbx_description
1 polymer ?
#
loop_
_entity_poly.entity_id
_entity_poly.type
_entity_poly.pdbx_seq_one_letter_code
_entity_poly.pdbx_strand_id
1 'polypeptide(L)'
;HLAALTEVQNWLRKDELRDEAAAAVVSVARGVALWYPDEARAALERIVAAGVGEGPTNQARQALQAIEKHAGTIGVWAVSVPCLAEGETYADVFAHEFEPETGRLAEIEWTPLTATRTDNPWVFDLNKIGKCSNCCVYARTAIWSENEQPARLELGSDDGVKVWLNGQLVHSNAASRGVTPGEDKVEIRLQRGWNPLLLKIVQAGGNWGFTCAVRDPAGQPIPDLKFDADR
;
A
#
# COMPACT_ATOMS: atom_id res chain seq x y z
N HIS A 1 11.80 12.37 -1.22
CA HIS A 1 10.60 12.44 -2.09
C HIS A 1 9.67 13.61 -1.72
N LEU A 2 9.24 13.77 -0.46
CA LEU A 2 8.44 14.95 -0.05
C LEU A 2 9.18 16.31 -0.21
N ALA A 3 10.49 16.33 0.03
CA ALA A 3 11.33 17.52 -0.22
C ALA A 3 11.30 17.96 -1.71
N ALA A 4 11.26 17.00 -2.65
CA ALA A 4 11.14 17.31 -4.07
C ALA A 4 9.77 17.92 -4.39
N LEU A 5 8.70 17.43 -3.79
CA LEU A 5 7.36 18.03 -3.95
C LEU A 5 7.32 19.47 -3.45
N THR A 6 8.02 19.75 -2.34
CA THR A 6 8.14 21.11 -1.79
C THR A 6 8.95 22.01 -2.74
N GLU A 7 10.08 21.51 -3.24
CA GLU A 7 10.98 22.28 -4.09
C GLU A 7 10.34 22.68 -5.42
N VAL A 8 9.66 21.74 -6.09
CA VAL A 8 9.04 22.02 -7.40
C VAL A 8 7.92 23.06 -7.30
N GLN A 9 7.22 23.13 -6.17
CA GLN A 9 6.18 24.16 -5.94
C GLN A 9 6.74 25.59 -5.89
N ASN A 10 8.03 25.79 -5.55
CA ASN A 10 8.65 27.11 -5.52
C ASN A 10 8.72 27.75 -6.92
N TRP A 11 8.72 26.94 -7.98
CA TRP A 11 8.85 27.40 -9.37
C TRP A 11 7.54 27.91 -9.97
N LEU A 12 6.39 27.64 -9.32
CA LEU A 12 5.07 28.12 -9.75
C LEU A 12 4.93 29.66 -9.77
N ARG A 13 5.87 30.38 -9.14
CA ARG A 13 5.89 31.85 -9.09
C ARG A 13 6.54 32.50 -10.31
N LYS A 14 7.14 31.72 -11.22
CA LYS A 14 7.78 32.22 -12.43
C LYS A 14 6.81 32.04 -13.60
N ASP A 15 6.27 33.16 -14.11
CA ASP A 15 5.23 33.14 -15.14
C ASP A 15 5.62 32.35 -16.39
N GLU A 16 6.89 32.42 -16.82
CA GLU A 16 7.40 31.74 -18.02
C GLU A 16 7.51 30.21 -17.88
N LEU A 17 7.49 29.67 -16.66
CA LEU A 17 7.66 28.22 -16.38
C LEU A 17 6.47 27.63 -15.63
N ARG A 18 5.36 28.36 -15.56
CA ARG A 18 4.27 28.07 -14.62
C ARG A 18 3.57 26.75 -14.96
N ASP A 19 3.37 26.47 -16.24
CA ASP A 19 2.70 25.25 -16.71
C ASP A 19 3.62 24.03 -16.63
N GLU A 20 4.90 24.18 -16.98
CA GLU A 20 5.91 23.12 -16.83
C GLU A 20 6.12 22.77 -15.35
N ALA A 21 6.22 23.78 -14.49
CA ALA A 21 6.31 23.58 -13.05
C ALA A 21 5.05 22.89 -12.52
N ALA A 22 3.86 23.26 -12.99
CA ALA A 22 2.62 22.60 -12.60
C ALA A 22 2.59 21.13 -13.01
N ALA A 23 2.99 20.80 -14.24
CA ALA A 23 3.10 19.41 -14.69
C ALA A 23 4.10 18.60 -13.85
N ALA A 24 5.22 19.20 -13.47
CA ALA A 24 6.20 18.58 -12.59
C ALA A 24 5.65 18.36 -11.17
N VAL A 25 4.92 19.32 -10.59
CA VAL A 25 4.24 19.15 -9.29
C VAL A 25 3.27 17.98 -9.36
N VAL A 26 2.45 17.90 -10.42
CA VAL A 26 1.48 16.80 -10.59
C VAL A 26 2.18 15.45 -10.68
N SER A 27 3.27 15.36 -11.44
CA SER A 27 4.06 14.13 -11.58
C SER A 27 4.65 13.68 -10.25
N VAL A 28 5.28 14.60 -9.50
CA VAL A 28 5.85 14.29 -8.18
C VAL A 28 4.75 13.92 -7.19
N ALA A 29 3.63 14.64 -7.17
CA ALA A 29 2.49 14.35 -6.28
C ALA A 29 1.94 12.93 -6.52
N ARG A 30 1.76 12.52 -7.79
CA ARG A 30 1.36 11.14 -8.14
C ARG A 30 2.36 10.11 -7.61
N GLY A 31 3.66 10.39 -7.74
CA GLY A 31 4.72 9.48 -7.30
C GLY A 31 4.87 9.36 -5.78
N VAL A 32 4.31 10.27 -4.99
CA VAL A 32 4.41 10.24 -3.52
C VAL A 32 3.09 9.95 -2.82
N ALA A 33 1.97 9.95 -3.56
CA ALA A 33 0.62 9.86 -3.03
C ALA A 33 0.34 8.63 -2.16
N LEU A 34 1.00 7.50 -2.40
CA LEU A 34 0.87 6.31 -1.57
C LEU A 34 1.40 6.53 -0.14
N TRP A 35 2.49 7.28 0.00
CA TRP A 35 3.17 7.49 1.29
C TRP A 35 2.78 8.82 1.95
N TYR A 36 2.40 9.82 1.14
CA TYR A 36 2.09 11.20 1.58
C TYR A 36 0.80 11.71 0.90
N PRO A 37 -0.35 11.05 1.13
CA PRO A 37 -1.59 11.36 0.40
C PRO A 37 -2.10 12.78 0.67
N ASP A 38 -1.97 13.29 1.89
CA ASP A 38 -2.43 14.63 2.25
C ASP A 38 -1.58 15.73 1.62
N GLU A 39 -0.26 15.60 1.64
CA GLU A 39 0.64 16.56 1.01
C GLU A 39 0.52 16.52 -0.51
N ALA A 40 0.36 15.33 -1.10
CA ALA A 40 0.09 15.18 -2.53
C ALA A 40 -1.24 15.86 -2.90
N ARG A 41 -2.32 15.59 -2.15
CA ARG A 41 -3.63 16.21 -2.37
C ARG A 41 -3.57 17.73 -2.25
N ALA A 42 -2.96 18.26 -1.20
CA ALA A 42 -2.83 19.70 -1.01
C ALA A 42 -2.03 20.37 -2.14
N ALA A 43 -0.97 19.73 -2.64
CA ALA A 43 -0.21 20.24 -3.79
C ALA A 43 -1.06 20.26 -5.07
N LEU A 44 -1.84 19.20 -5.31
CA LEU A 44 -2.71 19.09 -6.49
C LEU A 44 -3.89 20.08 -6.45
N GLU A 45 -4.52 20.27 -5.28
CA GLU A 45 -5.56 21.28 -5.07
C GLU A 45 -5.04 22.70 -5.39
N ARG A 46 -3.79 23.00 -4.99
CA ARG A 46 -3.14 24.26 -5.37
C ARG A 46 -2.98 24.40 -6.87
N ILE A 47 -2.59 23.34 -7.59
CA ILE A 47 -2.49 23.39 -9.06
C ILE A 47 -3.85 23.70 -9.70
N VAL A 48 -4.93 23.06 -9.24
CA VAL A 48 -6.28 23.33 -9.74
C VAL A 48 -6.72 24.78 -9.49
N ALA A 49 -6.33 25.36 -8.35
CA ALA A 49 -6.64 26.74 -7.99
C ALA A 49 -5.70 27.78 -8.64
N ALA A 50 -4.54 27.36 -9.15
CA ALA A 50 -3.49 28.27 -9.61
C ALA A 50 -3.76 28.89 -10.98
N GLY A 51 -4.86 28.58 -11.67
CA GLY A 51 -5.16 29.16 -12.99
C GLY A 51 -4.11 28.86 -14.06
N VAL A 52 -3.47 27.68 -13.97
CA VAL A 52 -2.52 27.16 -14.97
C VAL A 52 -3.27 26.59 -16.18
N GLY A 53 -2.55 26.23 -17.23
CA GLY A 53 -3.13 25.64 -18.44
C GLY A 53 -4.03 24.42 -18.18
N GLU A 54 -4.92 24.13 -19.14
CA GLU A 54 -5.88 23.03 -19.02
C GLU A 54 -5.20 21.66 -18.86
N GLY A 55 -4.03 21.46 -19.48
CA GLY A 55 -3.25 20.22 -19.38
C GLY A 55 -2.90 19.86 -17.93
N PRO A 56 -2.04 20.65 -17.25
CA PRO A 56 -1.71 20.42 -15.85
C PRO A 56 -2.94 20.41 -14.92
N THR A 57 -3.94 21.25 -15.18
CA THR A 57 -5.19 21.28 -14.40
C THR A 57 -5.95 19.95 -14.48
N ASN A 58 -6.11 19.39 -15.68
CA ASN A 58 -6.79 18.12 -15.89
C ASN A 58 -6.00 16.95 -15.29
N GLN A 59 -4.67 16.97 -15.45
CA GLN A 59 -3.80 15.96 -14.84
C GLN A 59 -3.87 16.01 -13.30
N ALA A 60 -3.99 17.19 -12.71
CA ALA A 60 -4.15 17.36 -11.27
C ALA A 60 -5.49 16.80 -10.77
N ARG A 61 -6.59 17.09 -11.47
CA ARG A 61 -7.93 16.53 -11.15
C ARG A 61 -7.95 15.00 -11.23
N GLN A 62 -7.34 14.43 -12.26
CA GLN A 62 -7.21 12.97 -12.37
C GLN A 62 -6.40 12.37 -11.22
N ALA A 63 -5.31 13.04 -10.82
CA ALA A 63 -4.50 12.58 -9.68
C ALA A 63 -5.29 12.64 -8.36
N LEU A 64 -6.08 13.70 -8.15
CA LEU A 64 -6.97 13.83 -6.99
C LEU A 64 -8.00 12.70 -6.94
N GLN A 65 -8.66 12.39 -8.07
CA GLN A 65 -9.60 11.27 -8.16
C GLN A 65 -8.92 9.92 -7.87
N ALA A 66 -7.68 9.73 -8.30
CA ALA A 66 -6.92 8.52 -7.98
C ALA A 66 -6.62 8.44 -6.48
N ILE A 67 -6.19 9.53 -5.85
CA ILE A 67 -5.95 9.58 -4.39
C ILE A 67 -7.25 9.26 -3.63
N GLU A 68 -8.37 9.85 -4.02
CA GLU A 68 -9.68 9.62 -3.40
C GLU A 68 -10.10 8.16 -3.53
N LYS A 69 -10.01 7.59 -4.74
CA LYS A 69 -10.30 6.17 -5.00
C LYS A 69 -9.48 5.24 -4.11
N HIS A 70 -8.21 5.58 -3.87
CA HIS A 70 -7.27 4.78 -3.09
C HIS A 70 -7.12 5.24 -1.64
N ALA A 71 -7.98 6.14 -1.15
CA ALA A 71 -7.92 6.62 0.22
C ALA A 71 -8.07 5.47 1.23
N GLY A 72 -7.24 5.47 2.28
CA GLY A 72 -7.14 4.37 3.25
C GLY A 72 -6.17 3.26 2.86
N THR A 73 -5.57 3.28 1.66
CA THR A 73 -4.49 2.35 1.29
C THR A 73 -3.31 2.49 2.25
N ILE A 74 -2.81 1.37 2.76
CA ILE A 74 -1.64 1.33 3.61
C ILE A 74 -0.39 1.44 2.73
N GLY A 75 0.32 2.57 2.82
CA GLY A 75 1.55 2.82 2.07
C GLY A 75 2.85 2.42 2.76
N VAL A 76 2.81 2.04 4.04
CA VAL A 76 4.01 1.78 4.85
C VAL A 76 4.05 0.30 5.23
N TRP A 77 5.08 -0.40 4.75
CA TRP A 77 5.27 -1.83 4.97
C TRP A 77 6.74 -2.14 5.16
N ALA A 78 7.01 -3.17 5.97
CA ALA A 78 8.26 -3.90 5.93
C ALA A 78 8.00 -5.32 5.42
N VAL A 79 8.98 -5.90 4.72
CA VAL A 79 8.87 -7.21 4.07
C VAL A 79 10.01 -8.13 4.51
N SER A 80 9.70 -9.41 4.68
CA SER A 80 10.68 -10.44 4.93
C SER A 80 11.45 -10.80 3.65
N VAL A 81 12.56 -11.51 3.80
CA VAL A 81 13.09 -12.31 2.69
C VAL A 81 12.08 -13.37 2.24
N PRO A 82 12.13 -13.85 0.98
CA PRO A 82 11.27 -14.95 0.53
C PRO A 82 11.48 -16.20 1.37
N CYS A 83 10.38 -16.77 1.86
CA CYS A 83 10.33 -18.09 2.45
C CYS A 83 10.13 -19.11 1.33
N LEU A 84 11.08 -20.03 1.21
CA LEU A 84 11.12 -21.08 0.21
C LEU A 84 10.97 -22.42 0.90
N ALA A 85 10.36 -23.37 0.21
CA ALA A 85 10.46 -24.77 0.56
C ALA A 85 10.73 -25.58 -0.71
N GLU A 86 11.93 -26.13 -0.79
CA GLU A 86 12.38 -26.83 -1.99
C GLU A 86 11.54 -28.08 -2.23
N GLY A 87 10.97 -28.21 -3.44
CA GLY A 87 10.09 -29.32 -3.81
C GLY A 87 8.64 -29.17 -3.32
N GLU A 88 8.31 -28.12 -2.56
CA GLU A 88 6.93 -27.85 -2.15
C GLU A 88 6.11 -27.21 -3.28
N THR A 89 4.83 -27.58 -3.33
CA THR A 89 3.84 -26.97 -4.21
C THR A 89 3.29 -25.68 -3.60
N TYR A 90 2.57 -24.89 -4.39
CA TYR A 90 1.79 -23.76 -3.87
C TYR A 90 0.94 -24.13 -2.64
N ALA A 91 0.27 -25.29 -2.68
CA ALA A 91 -0.61 -25.73 -1.60
C ALA A 91 0.17 -26.04 -0.32
N ASP A 92 1.35 -26.64 -0.46
CA ASP A 92 2.25 -26.94 0.65
C ASP A 92 2.75 -25.65 1.29
N VAL A 93 3.27 -24.70 0.50
CA VAL A 93 3.74 -23.39 1.01
C VAL A 93 2.62 -22.58 1.64
N PHE A 94 1.41 -22.64 1.08
CA PHE A 94 0.25 -21.98 1.63
C PHE A 94 -0.09 -22.56 3.01
N ALA A 95 -0.10 -23.89 3.14
CA ALA A 95 -0.40 -24.59 4.38
C ALA A 95 0.71 -24.49 5.43
N HIS A 96 1.97 -24.45 5.00
CA HIS A 96 3.15 -24.42 5.88
C HIS A 96 3.12 -23.20 6.79
N GLU A 97 3.29 -23.44 8.10
CA GLU A 97 3.41 -22.39 9.10
C GLU A 97 4.87 -21.98 9.24
N PHE A 98 5.23 -20.80 8.74
CA PHE A 98 6.60 -20.28 8.88
C PHE A 98 6.77 -19.48 10.18
N GLU A 99 8.03 -19.25 10.59
CA GLU A 99 8.41 -18.47 11.78
C GLU A 99 7.58 -17.17 12.01
N PRO A 100 7.32 -16.30 10.99
CA PRO A 100 6.51 -15.10 11.19
C PRO A 100 5.07 -15.35 11.65
N GLU A 101 4.48 -16.51 11.34
CA GLU A 101 3.13 -16.91 11.77
C GLU A 101 3.10 -17.25 13.27
N THR A 102 4.25 -17.64 13.85
CA THR A 102 4.36 -18.10 15.25
C THR A 102 4.54 -16.97 16.27
N GLY A 103 4.51 -15.70 15.83
CA GLY A 103 4.70 -14.52 16.69
C GLY A 103 6.16 -14.15 16.97
N ARG A 104 7.13 -14.91 16.43
CA ARG A 104 8.58 -14.65 16.54
C ARG A 104 9.07 -13.61 15.51
N LEU A 105 8.31 -12.52 15.34
CA LEU A 105 8.58 -11.48 14.35
C LEU A 105 9.93 -10.77 14.57
N ALA A 106 10.43 -10.73 15.80
CA ALA A 106 11.71 -10.08 16.15
C ALA A 106 12.94 -10.85 15.65
N GLU A 107 12.78 -12.14 15.30
CA GLU A 107 13.86 -12.99 14.78
C GLU A 107 13.99 -12.91 13.25
N ILE A 108 13.06 -12.20 12.61
CA ILE A 108 12.99 -12.06 11.16
C ILE A 108 13.66 -10.77 10.75
N GLU A 109 14.46 -10.84 9.69
CA GLU A 109 14.99 -9.65 9.03
C GLU A 109 13.90 -8.98 8.20
N TRP A 110 13.60 -7.73 8.54
CA TRP A 110 12.60 -6.91 7.88
C TRP A 110 13.26 -5.76 7.13
N THR A 111 12.89 -5.59 5.87
CA THR A 111 13.37 -4.47 5.03
C THR A 111 12.19 -3.58 4.64
N PRO A 112 12.36 -2.25 4.56
CA PRO A 112 11.30 -1.38 4.06
C PRO A 112 10.85 -1.76 2.65
N LEU A 113 9.56 -1.94 2.44
CA LEU A 113 8.98 -2.24 1.14
C LEU A 113 8.53 -0.94 0.47
N THR A 114 9.33 -0.46 -0.49
CA THR A 114 9.04 0.76 -1.26
C THR A 114 8.76 0.50 -2.74
N ALA A 115 8.93 -0.75 -3.19
CA ALA A 115 8.75 -1.13 -4.58
C ALA A 115 7.25 -1.23 -4.92
N THR A 116 6.79 -0.39 -5.84
CA THR A 116 5.43 -0.43 -6.39
C THR A 116 5.49 -0.68 -7.90
N ARG A 117 4.37 -1.12 -8.48
CA ARG A 117 4.28 -1.28 -9.92
C ARG A 117 4.37 0.08 -10.63
N THR A 118 4.94 0.09 -11.83
CA THR A 118 5.08 1.29 -12.66
C THR A 118 3.76 1.71 -13.30
N ASP A 119 2.88 0.75 -13.62
CA ASP A 119 1.56 0.96 -14.21
C ASP A 119 0.48 1.25 -13.15
N ASN A 120 0.69 0.81 -11.91
CA ASN A 120 -0.20 1.08 -10.79
C ASN A 120 0.58 1.26 -9.48
N PRO A 121 0.89 2.51 -9.07
CA PRO A 121 1.68 2.78 -7.87
C PRO A 121 0.98 2.42 -6.56
N TRP A 122 -0.30 2.02 -6.59
CA TRP A 122 -1.06 1.58 -5.40
C TRP A 122 -0.92 0.08 -5.13
N VAL A 123 -0.11 -0.62 -5.94
CA VAL A 123 0.18 -2.05 -5.81
C VAL A 123 1.67 -2.22 -5.54
N PHE A 124 2.00 -2.89 -4.44
CA PHE A 124 3.37 -3.27 -4.13
C PHE A 124 3.84 -4.38 -5.06
N ASP A 125 5.04 -4.22 -5.62
CA ASP A 125 5.64 -5.14 -6.60
C ASP A 125 6.68 -6.03 -5.91
N LEU A 126 6.28 -7.27 -5.62
CA LEU A 126 7.13 -8.23 -4.91
C LEU A 126 8.18 -8.87 -5.81
N ASN A 127 8.10 -8.70 -7.14
CA ASN A 127 9.16 -9.11 -8.06
C ASN A 127 10.50 -8.44 -7.76
N LYS A 128 10.49 -7.29 -7.06
CA LYS A 128 11.69 -6.55 -6.65
C LYS A 128 12.33 -7.08 -5.38
N ILE A 129 11.59 -7.87 -4.60
CA ILE A 129 12.07 -8.49 -3.37
C ILE A 129 12.73 -9.84 -3.68
N GLY A 130 12.11 -10.61 -4.58
CA GLY A 130 12.68 -11.85 -5.06
C GLY A 130 11.84 -12.44 -6.20
N LYS A 131 12.48 -13.23 -7.04
CA LYS A 131 11.78 -14.08 -8.01
C LYS A 131 11.80 -15.51 -7.48
N CYS A 132 10.63 -16.05 -7.18
CA CYS A 132 10.46 -17.44 -6.83
C CYS A 132 9.09 -17.94 -7.26
N SER A 133 9.00 -19.25 -7.48
CA SER A 133 7.77 -19.99 -7.72
C SER A 133 7.52 -20.90 -6.52
N ASN A 134 6.25 -21.12 -6.17
CA ASN A 134 5.86 -21.84 -4.95
C ASN A 134 6.65 -21.32 -3.74
N CYS A 135 6.44 -20.06 -3.42
CA CYS A 135 7.09 -19.40 -2.29
C CYS A 135 6.14 -18.41 -1.63
N CYS A 136 6.56 -17.82 -0.52
CA CYS A 136 5.84 -16.71 0.07
C CYS A 136 6.76 -15.63 0.60
N VAL A 137 6.20 -14.45 0.79
CA VAL A 137 6.81 -13.38 1.59
C VAL A 137 5.82 -12.96 2.66
N TYR A 138 6.36 -12.40 3.74
CA TYR A 138 5.56 -11.72 4.74
C TYR A 138 5.72 -10.22 4.60
N ALA A 139 4.61 -9.49 4.69
CA ALA A 139 4.61 -8.05 4.79
C ALA A 139 3.95 -7.65 6.11
N ARG A 140 4.58 -6.76 6.88
CA ARG A 140 4.07 -6.28 8.16
C ARG A 140 3.93 -4.76 8.19
N THR A 141 2.98 -4.32 9.00
CA THR A 141 2.74 -2.92 9.36
C THR A 141 1.94 -2.89 10.67
N ALA A 142 1.72 -1.73 11.25
CA ALA A 142 0.77 -1.54 12.33
C ALA A 142 -0.15 -0.37 12.02
N ILE A 143 -1.41 -0.49 12.44
CA ILE A 143 -2.44 0.53 12.24
C ILE A 143 -2.72 1.20 13.58
N TRP A 144 -2.42 2.50 13.70
CA TRP A 144 -2.88 3.29 14.84
C TRP A 144 -4.34 3.68 14.64
N SER A 145 -5.16 3.43 15.67
CA SER A 145 -6.53 3.91 15.75
C SER A 145 -6.75 4.69 17.04
N GLU A 146 -7.32 5.90 16.96
CA GLU A 146 -7.62 6.69 18.17
C GLU A 146 -8.74 6.05 19.02
N ASN A 147 -9.63 5.30 18.37
CA ASN A 147 -10.79 4.67 18.98
C ASN A 147 -10.81 3.17 18.67
N GLU A 148 -11.41 2.39 19.57
CA GLU A 148 -11.86 1.05 19.19
C GLU A 148 -13.07 1.19 18.26
N GLN A 149 -13.00 0.63 17.06
CA GLN A 149 -14.04 0.81 16.04
C GLN A 149 -14.09 -0.35 15.03
N PRO A 150 -15.27 -0.62 14.44
CA PRO A 150 -15.37 -1.53 13.31
C PRO A 150 -14.67 -0.93 12.09
N ALA A 151 -14.01 -1.79 11.31
CA ALA A 151 -13.35 -1.44 10.07
C ALA A 151 -13.41 -2.62 9.10
N ARG A 152 -12.96 -2.40 7.88
CA ARG A 152 -12.79 -3.43 6.87
C ARG A 152 -11.43 -3.31 6.21
N LEU A 153 -10.75 -4.43 6.04
CA LEU A 153 -9.62 -4.55 5.13
C LEU A 153 -10.14 -4.82 3.71
N GLU A 154 -9.66 -4.03 2.75
CA GLU A 154 -9.87 -4.27 1.32
C GLU A 154 -8.53 -4.66 0.70
N LEU A 155 -8.39 -5.93 0.33
CA LEU A 155 -7.13 -6.50 -0.13
C LEU A 155 -7.19 -6.93 -1.60
N GLY A 156 -6.04 -6.89 -2.24
CA GLY A 156 -5.78 -7.60 -3.48
C GLY A 156 -4.43 -8.31 -3.36
N SER A 157 -4.30 -9.50 -3.94
CA SER A 157 -3.08 -10.28 -3.90
C SER A 157 -2.83 -11.00 -5.21
N ASP A 158 -1.58 -11.34 -5.45
CA ASP A 158 -1.12 -12.23 -6.51
C ASP A 158 -0.02 -13.10 -5.89
N ASP A 159 -0.25 -14.37 -5.55
CA ASP A 159 -1.46 -15.16 -5.72
C ASP A 159 -2.28 -15.16 -4.42
N GLY A 160 -2.02 -16.12 -3.52
CA GLY A 160 -2.77 -16.34 -2.29
C GLY A 160 -2.42 -15.36 -1.18
N VAL A 161 -3.31 -15.22 -0.20
CA VAL A 161 -3.11 -14.35 0.96
C VAL A 161 -3.59 -14.99 2.26
N LYS A 162 -2.82 -14.79 3.34
CA LYS A 162 -3.31 -14.92 4.72
C LYS A 162 -3.07 -13.60 5.47
N VAL A 163 -3.94 -13.27 6.40
CA VAL A 163 -3.93 -11.99 7.12
C VAL A 163 -4.11 -12.25 8.61
N TRP A 164 -3.20 -11.68 9.42
CA TRP A 164 -3.33 -11.64 10.86
C TRP A 164 -3.44 -10.21 11.34
N LEU A 165 -4.41 -9.94 12.20
CA LEU A 165 -4.56 -8.68 12.92
C LEU A 165 -4.42 -8.97 14.42
N ASN A 166 -3.53 -8.25 15.11
CA ASN A 166 -3.25 -8.46 16.53
C ASN A 166 -2.90 -9.93 16.86
N GLY A 167 -2.17 -10.59 15.95
CA GLY A 167 -1.79 -12.01 16.08
C GLY A 167 -2.90 -13.02 15.80
N GLN A 168 -4.13 -12.58 15.49
CA GLN A 168 -5.25 -13.45 15.15
C GLN A 168 -5.44 -13.55 13.64
N LEU A 169 -5.54 -14.77 13.11
CA LEU A 169 -5.84 -14.99 11.69
C LEU A 169 -7.26 -14.50 11.39
N VAL A 170 -7.40 -13.45 10.57
CA VAL A 170 -8.69 -12.85 10.19
C VAL A 170 -9.09 -13.18 8.75
N HIS A 171 -8.16 -13.61 7.90
CA HIS A 171 -8.45 -13.98 6.51
C HIS A 171 -7.45 -14.99 5.98
N SER A 172 -7.92 -15.90 5.12
CA SER A 172 -7.11 -16.91 4.45
C SER A 172 -7.77 -17.27 3.14
N ASN A 173 -7.10 -16.96 2.03
CA ASN A 173 -7.59 -17.19 0.68
C ASN A 173 -6.48 -17.80 -0.19
N ALA A 174 -6.59 -19.11 -0.44
CA ALA A 174 -5.75 -19.81 -1.40
C ALA A 174 -6.34 -19.64 -2.80
N ALA A 175 -5.86 -18.66 -3.54
CA ALA A 175 -6.31 -18.33 -4.88
C ALA A 175 -5.12 -18.27 -5.84
N SER A 176 -5.33 -18.59 -7.12
CA SER A 176 -4.41 -18.26 -8.20
C SER A 176 -5.01 -17.15 -9.04
N ARG A 177 -4.45 -15.94 -8.98
CA ARG A 177 -5.04 -14.70 -9.48
C ARG A 177 -4.01 -13.58 -9.57
N GLY A 178 -4.33 -12.56 -10.37
CA GLY A 178 -3.60 -11.29 -10.34
C GLY A 178 -4.12 -10.30 -9.29
N VAL A 179 -3.33 -9.27 -8.98
CA VAL A 179 -3.72 -8.25 -8.00
C VAL A 179 -4.91 -7.43 -8.51
N THR A 180 -6.07 -7.63 -7.87
CA THR A 180 -7.25 -6.76 -8.02
C THR A 180 -7.51 -6.02 -6.69
N PRO A 181 -7.35 -4.68 -6.63
CA PRO A 181 -7.58 -3.93 -5.39
C PRO A 181 -9.00 -4.11 -4.83
N GLY A 182 -9.08 -4.52 -3.56
CA GLY A 182 -10.35 -4.71 -2.85
C GLY A 182 -11.20 -5.87 -3.33
N GLU A 183 -10.58 -6.85 -4.00
CA GLU A 183 -11.22 -8.12 -4.36
C GLU A 183 -11.60 -8.93 -3.12
N ASP A 184 -10.71 -8.95 -2.11
CA ASP A 184 -11.03 -9.49 -0.80
C ASP A 184 -11.49 -8.37 0.14
N LYS A 185 -12.53 -8.65 0.92
CA LYS A 185 -13.16 -7.73 1.88
C LYS A 185 -13.34 -8.43 3.21
N VAL A 186 -12.63 -7.97 4.24
CA VAL A 186 -12.56 -8.65 5.54
C VAL A 186 -12.99 -7.69 6.63
N GLU A 187 -14.13 -7.94 7.25
CA GLU A 187 -14.59 -7.18 8.41
C GLU A 187 -13.67 -7.44 9.61
N ILE A 188 -13.21 -6.37 10.24
CA ILE A 188 -12.28 -6.40 11.37
C ILE A 188 -12.75 -5.42 12.46
N ARG A 189 -12.12 -5.50 13.64
CA ARG A 189 -12.28 -4.51 14.71
C ARG A 189 -10.91 -3.98 15.08
N LEU A 190 -10.70 -2.68 14.90
CA LEU A 190 -9.50 -2.01 15.39
C LEU A 190 -9.66 -1.77 16.89
N GLN A 191 -8.61 -2.05 17.64
CA GLN A 191 -8.48 -1.63 19.04
C GLN A 191 -7.96 -0.19 19.08
N ARG A 192 -8.25 0.53 20.17
CA ARG A 192 -7.57 1.80 20.43
C ARG A 192 -6.08 1.54 20.58
N GLY A 193 -5.27 2.30 19.86
CA GLY A 193 -3.82 2.18 19.83
C GLY A 193 -3.30 1.50 18.56
N TRP A 194 -2.12 0.91 18.65
CA TRP A 194 -1.48 0.19 17.55
C TRP A 194 -2.08 -1.20 17.39
N ASN A 195 -2.42 -1.55 16.15
CA ASN A 195 -2.91 -2.86 15.75
C ASN A 195 -1.92 -3.48 14.76
N PRO A 196 -1.03 -4.40 15.20
CA PRO A 196 -0.13 -5.09 14.29
C PRO A 196 -0.89 -5.88 13.23
N LEU A 197 -0.49 -5.71 11.97
CA LEU A 197 -1.05 -6.37 10.80
C LEU A 197 0.06 -7.10 10.05
N LEU A 198 -0.15 -8.39 9.81
CA LEU A 198 0.76 -9.25 9.08
C LEU A 198 0.03 -9.85 7.88
N LEU A 199 0.65 -9.81 6.72
CA LEU A 199 0.22 -10.48 5.50
C LEU A 199 1.22 -11.56 5.14
N LYS A 200 0.74 -12.74 4.75
CA LYS A 200 1.49 -13.73 3.98
C LYS A 200 1.00 -13.65 2.55
N ILE A 201 1.87 -13.34 1.60
CA ILE A 201 1.56 -13.37 0.17
C ILE A 201 2.24 -14.60 -0.42
N VAL A 202 1.45 -15.52 -0.96
CA VAL A 202 1.91 -16.80 -1.51
C VAL A 202 1.86 -16.73 -3.02
N GLN A 203 2.86 -17.26 -3.70
CA GLN A 203 3.03 -17.16 -5.15
C GLN A 203 3.19 -18.54 -5.77
N ALA A 204 2.39 -18.83 -6.79
CA ALA A 204 2.54 -20.05 -7.59
C ALA A 204 3.59 -19.82 -8.68
N GLY A 205 3.53 -18.70 -9.40
CA GLY A 205 4.56 -18.28 -10.33
C GLY A 205 4.10 -17.16 -11.28
N GLY A 206 5.04 -16.32 -11.72
CA GLY A 206 4.74 -15.17 -12.56
C GLY A 206 5.08 -13.86 -11.86
N ASN A 207 4.25 -12.84 -12.09
CA ASN A 207 4.33 -11.58 -11.34
C ASN A 207 3.61 -11.74 -10.02
N TRP A 208 3.92 -10.90 -9.04
CA TRP A 208 3.29 -10.98 -7.73
C TRP A 208 3.35 -9.69 -6.96
N GLY A 209 2.38 -9.51 -6.08
CA GLY A 209 2.17 -8.24 -5.41
C GLY A 209 0.93 -8.24 -4.54
N PHE A 210 0.71 -7.11 -3.89
CA PHE A 210 -0.50 -6.93 -3.10
C PHE A 210 -0.87 -5.46 -2.95
N THR A 211 -2.09 -5.24 -2.48
CA THR A 211 -2.57 -3.96 -1.97
C THR A 211 -3.47 -4.23 -0.77
N CYS A 212 -3.51 -3.30 0.17
CA CYS A 212 -4.35 -3.40 1.35
C CYS A 212 -4.77 -1.99 1.78
N ALA A 213 -6.08 -1.78 1.94
CA ALA A 213 -6.64 -0.56 2.47
C ALA A 213 -7.45 -0.84 3.73
N VAL A 214 -7.46 0.12 4.65
CA VAL A 214 -8.33 0.11 5.84
C VAL A 214 -9.41 1.16 5.64
N ARG A 215 -10.66 0.72 5.69
CA ARG A 215 -11.85 1.55 5.49
C ARG A 215 -12.87 1.26 6.58
N ASP A 216 -13.89 2.09 6.69
CA ASP A 216 -15.05 1.77 7.50
C ASP A 216 -15.88 0.65 6.84
N PRO A 217 -16.88 0.07 7.54
CA PRO A 217 -17.74 -0.96 6.96
C PRO A 217 -18.54 -0.50 5.72
N ALA A 218 -18.70 0.81 5.50
CA ALA A 218 -19.33 1.37 4.30
C ALA A 218 -18.33 1.57 3.13
N GLY A 219 -17.05 1.27 3.33
CA GLY A 219 -15.99 1.47 2.33
C GLY A 219 -15.45 2.90 2.25
N GLN A 220 -15.77 3.76 3.23
CA GLN A 220 -15.22 5.10 3.31
C GLN A 220 -13.87 5.10 4.06
N PRO A 221 -12.97 6.04 3.76
CA PRO A 221 -11.73 6.19 4.52
C PRO A 221 -12.02 6.51 5.99
N ILE A 222 -11.27 5.90 6.90
CA ILE A 222 -11.31 6.25 8.32
C ILE A 222 -10.31 7.39 8.56
N PRO A 223 -10.72 8.54 9.12
CA PRO A 223 -9.82 9.64 9.39
C PRO A 223 -8.80 9.29 10.48
N ASP A 224 -7.66 9.97 10.45
CA ASP A 224 -6.63 9.94 11.50
C ASP A 224 -5.97 8.58 11.79
N LEU A 225 -6.16 7.58 10.91
CA LEU A 225 -5.35 6.36 10.94
C LEU A 225 -3.89 6.69 10.61
N LYS A 226 -2.96 6.01 11.29
CA LYS A 226 -1.53 6.11 11.01
C LYS A 226 -0.96 4.71 10.79
N PHE A 227 0.10 4.63 9.99
CA PHE A 227 0.77 3.38 9.66
C PHE A 227 2.25 3.47 10.02
N ASP A 228 2.77 2.40 10.63
CA ASP A 228 4.17 2.31 11.06
C ASP A 228 4.62 0.85 10.96
N ALA A 229 5.69 0.58 10.21
CA ALA A 229 6.17 -0.78 9.98
C ALA A 229 7.14 -1.32 11.04
N ASP A 230 7.51 -0.46 12.00
CA ASP A 230 8.45 -0.79 13.09
C ASP A 230 7.75 -1.07 14.42
N ARG A 231 6.40 -1.08 14.45
CA ARG A 231 5.55 -1.27 15.64
C ARG A 231 5.09 -2.70 15.86
#